data_AF-A0A661IV28-F1
#
_entry.id   AF-A0A661IV28-F1
#
_cell.length_a   1.000
_cell.length_b   1.000
_cell.length_c   1.000
_cell.angle_alpha   90.00
_cell.angle_beta   90.00
_cell.angle_gamma   90.00
#
_symmetry.space_group_name_H-M   'P 1'
#
loop_
_entity.id
_entity.type
_entity.pdbx_description
1 polymer ?
#
loop_
_entity_poly.entity_id
_entity_poly.type
_entity_poly.pdbx_seq_one_letter_code
_entity_poly.pdbx_strand_id
1 'polypeptide(L)'
;MVDNISEQIISDYQSGIIKSEVRLILTIGRMCMYDINEIYQILKVLGFNIKTISNIVDSYMILSKGTKIDEQIKRLIEDNEFIDNNSNILLDLAKIYFYCDYITLENNQIIIKKDIVADESESDTLNINVNKAIQMTLQKIKYNKIDATSISKLQELSEYPKYKKLNEILMKAIEYDNKIKALSDDACQMSLDELEDFLN
;
A
#
# COMPACT_ATOMS: atom_id res chain seq x y z
N MET A 1 -11.04 1.93 -38.04
CA MET A 1 -11.99 2.78 -37.27
C MET A 1 -11.39 3.18 -35.93
N VAL A 2 -10.67 2.29 -35.24
CA VAL A 2 -9.88 2.62 -34.03
C VAL A 2 -8.74 3.60 -34.33
N ASP A 3 -8.07 3.48 -35.49
CA ASP A 3 -6.93 4.33 -35.85
C ASP A 3 -7.27 5.83 -36.01
N ASN A 4 -8.36 6.17 -36.68
CA ASN A 4 -8.76 7.59 -36.82
C ASN A 4 -9.16 8.24 -35.48
N ILE A 5 -9.71 7.45 -34.55
CA ILE A 5 -10.13 7.95 -33.23
C ILE A 5 -8.92 8.12 -32.32
N SER A 6 -7.96 7.18 -32.35
CA SER A 6 -6.73 7.30 -31.59
C SER A 6 -5.85 8.45 -32.08
N GLU A 7 -5.79 8.70 -33.40
CA GLU A 7 -5.10 9.87 -33.98
C GLU A 7 -5.70 11.19 -33.49
N GLN A 8 -7.03 11.31 -33.45
CA GLN A 8 -7.70 12.51 -32.93
C GLN A 8 -7.39 12.72 -31.45
N ILE A 9 -7.44 11.68 -30.62
CA ILE A 9 -7.15 11.76 -29.19
C ILE A 9 -5.68 12.15 -28.94
N ILE A 10 -4.76 11.63 -29.74
CA ILE A 10 -3.34 12.03 -29.70
C ILE A 10 -3.19 13.50 -30.08
N SER A 11 -3.90 13.96 -31.11
CA SER A 11 -3.91 15.38 -31.52
C SER A 11 -4.49 16.29 -30.42
N ASP A 12 -5.57 15.86 -29.76
CA ASP A 12 -6.18 16.57 -28.63
C ASP A 12 -5.22 16.69 -27.44
N TYR A 13 -4.38 15.67 -27.20
CA TYR A 13 -3.32 15.76 -26.20
C TYR A 13 -2.20 16.72 -26.60
N GLN A 14 -1.71 16.63 -27.83
CA GLN A 14 -0.65 17.52 -28.33
C GLN A 14 -1.09 18.99 -28.39
N SER A 15 -2.37 19.24 -28.63
CA SER A 15 -2.96 20.59 -28.64
C SER A 15 -3.34 21.11 -27.24
N GLY A 16 -3.19 20.29 -26.19
CA GLY A 16 -3.46 20.67 -24.81
C GLY A 16 -4.93 20.61 -24.39
N ILE A 17 -5.81 20.02 -25.21
CA ILE A 17 -7.22 19.75 -24.86
C ILE A 17 -7.30 18.65 -23.78
N ILE A 18 -6.47 17.62 -23.92
CA ILE A 18 -6.20 16.64 -22.86
C ILE A 18 -4.99 17.15 -22.08
N LYS A 19 -5.17 17.46 -20.79
CA LYS A 19 -4.14 18.16 -20.00
C LYS A 19 -3.22 17.23 -19.23
N SER A 20 -3.62 15.97 -19.01
CA SER A 20 -2.83 15.01 -18.25
C SER A 20 -2.56 13.73 -19.03
N GLU A 21 -1.35 13.19 -18.83
CA GLU A 21 -0.94 11.86 -19.29
C GLU A 21 -1.90 10.77 -18.81
N VAL A 22 -2.40 10.92 -17.58
CA VAL A 22 -3.34 9.98 -16.96
C VAL A 22 -4.66 9.98 -17.71
N ARG A 23 -5.26 11.14 -17.99
CA ARG A 23 -6.50 11.21 -18.78
C ARG A 23 -6.31 10.61 -20.17
N LEU A 24 -5.19 10.88 -20.83
CA LEU A 24 -4.87 10.30 -22.13
C LEU A 24 -4.86 8.76 -22.07
N ILE A 25 -4.09 8.19 -21.13
CA ILE A 25 -3.96 6.74 -20.94
C ILE A 25 -5.31 6.10 -20.63
N LEU A 26 -6.14 6.70 -19.79
CA LEU A 26 -7.47 6.16 -19.48
C LEU A 26 -8.43 6.24 -20.66
N THR A 27 -8.35 7.32 -21.46
CA THR A 27 -9.22 7.48 -22.63
C THR A 27 -8.93 6.40 -23.67
N ILE A 28 -7.64 6.19 -23.98
CA ILE A 28 -7.22 5.11 -24.88
C ILE A 28 -7.48 3.75 -24.23
N GLY A 29 -7.27 3.63 -22.92
CA GLY A 29 -7.59 2.43 -22.16
C GLY A 29 -9.04 1.98 -22.33
N ARG A 30 -10.01 2.90 -22.24
CA ARG A 30 -11.43 2.59 -22.47
C ARG A 30 -11.68 2.07 -23.89
N MET A 31 -11.01 2.62 -24.90
CA MET A 31 -11.14 2.17 -26.29
C MET A 31 -10.59 0.75 -26.49
N CYS A 32 -9.46 0.46 -25.86
CA CYS A 32 -8.78 -0.84 -25.93
C CYS A 32 -9.25 -1.83 -24.86
N MET A 33 -10.37 -1.57 -24.18
CA MET A 33 -10.87 -2.41 -23.08
C MET A 33 -9.80 -2.72 -22.01
N TYR A 34 -8.90 -1.77 -21.79
CA TYR A 34 -7.76 -1.84 -20.89
C TYR A 34 -6.69 -2.89 -21.24
N ASP A 35 -6.60 -3.34 -22.50
CA ASP A 35 -5.49 -4.16 -22.97
C ASP A 35 -4.18 -3.34 -23.03
N ILE A 36 -3.23 -3.69 -22.15
CA ILE A 36 -1.97 -2.95 -22.01
C ILE A 36 -1.14 -2.93 -23.29
N ASN A 37 -1.15 -4.02 -24.07
CA ASN A 37 -0.35 -4.10 -25.29
C ASN A 37 -0.93 -3.20 -26.37
N GLU A 38 -2.25 -3.21 -26.55
CA GLU A 38 -2.92 -2.32 -27.50
C GLU A 38 -2.72 -0.84 -27.14
N ILE A 39 -2.91 -0.49 -25.87
CA ILE A 39 -2.67 0.88 -25.38
C ILE A 39 -1.23 1.29 -25.63
N TYR A 40 -0.26 0.40 -25.35
CA TYR A 40 1.15 0.67 -25.59
C TYR A 40 1.45 0.89 -27.07
N GLN A 41 0.89 0.08 -27.99
CA GLN A 41 1.13 0.30 -29.42
C GLN A 41 0.66 1.69 -29.88
N ILE A 42 -0.48 2.14 -29.39
CA ILE A 42 -1.03 3.47 -29.70
C ILE A 42 -0.17 4.58 -29.10
N LEU A 43 0.21 4.46 -27.82
CA LEU A 43 0.91 5.52 -27.08
C LEU A 43 2.42 5.54 -27.29
N LYS A 44 3.00 4.50 -27.91
CA LYS A 44 4.43 4.43 -28.19
C LYS A 44 4.93 5.61 -29.04
N VAL A 45 4.11 6.12 -29.95
CA VAL A 45 4.45 7.28 -30.81
C VAL A 45 4.66 8.56 -30.00
N LEU A 46 4.08 8.64 -28.80
CA LEU A 46 4.24 9.75 -27.86
C LEU A 46 5.36 9.51 -26.84
N GLY A 47 6.09 8.39 -26.93
CA GLY A 47 7.23 8.09 -26.05
C GLY A 47 6.84 7.50 -24.69
N PHE A 48 5.59 7.10 -24.48
CA PHE A 48 5.19 6.44 -23.24
C PHE A 48 5.86 5.07 -23.09
N ASN A 49 6.30 4.77 -21.87
CA ASN A 49 6.81 3.45 -21.53
C ASN A 49 5.68 2.56 -20.99
N ILE A 50 5.82 1.25 -21.20
CA ILE A 50 4.81 0.25 -20.79
C ILE A 50 4.57 0.21 -19.28
N LYS A 51 5.59 0.54 -18.48
CA LYS A 51 5.50 0.54 -17.01
C LYS A 51 4.59 1.66 -16.51
N THR A 52 4.69 2.86 -17.08
CA THR A 52 3.82 4.00 -16.78
C THR A 52 2.38 3.68 -17.13
N ILE A 53 2.15 3.11 -18.32
CA ILE A 53 0.81 2.69 -18.77
C ILE A 53 0.22 1.66 -17.81
N SER A 54 0.97 0.58 -17.51
CA SER A 54 0.54 -0.47 -16.57
C SER A 54 0.18 0.13 -15.22
N ASN A 55 1.07 0.94 -14.62
CA ASN A 55 0.82 1.52 -13.31
C ASN A 55 -0.49 2.33 -13.25
N ILE A 56 -0.77 3.12 -14.29
CA ILE A 56 -1.98 3.95 -14.34
C ILE A 56 -3.23 3.08 -14.55
N VAL A 57 -3.18 2.14 -15.50
CA VAL A 57 -4.29 1.23 -15.79
C VAL A 57 -4.59 0.34 -14.59
N ASP A 58 -3.58 -0.28 -13.98
CA ASP A 58 -3.73 -1.13 -12.80
C ASP A 58 -4.31 -0.33 -11.63
N SER A 59 -3.83 0.89 -11.39
CA SER A 59 -4.36 1.77 -10.35
C SER A 59 -5.84 2.09 -10.60
N TYR A 60 -6.20 2.44 -11.83
CA TYR A 60 -7.59 2.69 -12.20
C TYR A 60 -8.47 1.45 -12.03
N MET A 61 -7.98 0.27 -12.43
CA MET A 61 -8.74 -0.98 -12.31
C MET A 61 -8.97 -1.37 -10.85
N ILE A 62 -7.94 -1.24 -10.00
CA ILE A 62 -8.05 -1.45 -8.55
C ILE A 62 -9.11 -0.54 -7.95
N LEU A 63 -9.13 0.75 -8.32
CA LEU A 63 -10.06 1.71 -7.73
C LEU A 63 -11.49 1.57 -8.28
N SER A 64 -11.64 1.41 -9.60
CA SER A 64 -12.95 1.29 -10.25
C SER A 64 -13.65 -0.02 -9.93
N LYS A 65 -12.90 -1.12 -9.75
CA LYS A 65 -13.45 -2.45 -9.42
C LYS A 65 -13.31 -2.81 -7.94
N GLY A 66 -12.60 -1.99 -7.16
CA GLY A 66 -12.35 -2.22 -5.75
C GLY A 66 -13.63 -2.25 -4.93
N THR A 67 -13.76 -3.24 -4.06
CA THR A 67 -14.90 -3.39 -3.16
C THR A 67 -14.82 -2.44 -1.96
N LYS A 68 -13.61 -1.97 -1.64
CA LYS A 68 -13.33 -1.02 -0.56
C LYS A 68 -13.47 0.45 -0.98
N ILE A 69 -13.91 0.72 -2.21
CA ILE A 69 -14.01 2.08 -2.75
C ILE A 69 -15.49 2.44 -2.88
N ASP A 70 -15.84 3.59 -2.31
CA ASP A 70 -17.17 4.17 -2.45
C ASP A 70 -17.52 4.52 -3.90
N GLU A 71 -18.78 4.36 -4.25
CA GLU A 71 -19.27 4.60 -5.62
C GLU A 71 -19.07 6.05 -6.06
N GLN A 72 -19.10 7.02 -5.14
CA GLN A 72 -18.83 8.42 -5.47
C GLN A 72 -17.38 8.63 -5.89
N ILE A 73 -16.43 7.95 -5.24
CA ILE A 73 -15.01 7.99 -5.63
C ILE A 73 -14.83 7.35 -7.01
N LYS A 74 -15.53 6.25 -7.32
CA LYS A 74 -15.48 5.62 -8.64
C LYS A 74 -15.95 6.56 -9.74
N ARG A 75 -17.05 7.27 -9.52
CA ARG A 75 -17.53 8.30 -10.46
C ARG A 75 -16.55 9.46 -10.58
N LEU A 76 -15.93 9.86 -9.47
CA LEU A 76 -14.95 10.96 -9.45
C LEU A 76 -13.72 10.63 -10.32
N ILE A 77 -13.20 9.41 -10.24
CA ILE A 77 -12.04 8.99 -11.06
C ILE A 77 -12.38 8.72 -12.53
N GLU A 78 -13.67 8.67 -12.88
CA GLU A 78 -14.13 8.61 -14.27
C GLU A 78 -14.25 10.01 -14.90
N ASP A 79 -14.34 11.04 -14.06
CA ASP A 79 -14.46 12.44 -14.47
C ASP A 79 -13.13 12.98 -15.02
N ASN A 80 -13.19 13.46 -16.26
CA ASN A 80 -12.01 13.92 -16.99
C ASN A 80 -11.40 15.20 -16.39
N GLU A 81 -12.24 16.12 -15.92
CA GLU A 81 -11.77 17.40 -15.36
C GLU A 81 -11.09 17.17 -14.00
N PHE A 82 -11.66 16.27 -13.20
CA PHE A 82 -11.07 15.85 -11.94
C PHE A 82 -9.69 15.22 -12.14
N ILE A 83 -9.54 14.28 -13.09
CA ILE A 83 -8.26 13.63 -13.37
C ILE A 83 -7.22 14.62 -13.91
N ASP A 84 -7.63 15.55 -14.77
CA ASP A 84 -6.71 16.59 -15.28
C ASP A 84 -6.18 17.49 -14.16
N ASN A 85 -7.03 17.83 -13.19
CA ASN A 85 -6.64 18.66 -12.05
C ASN A 85 -5.91 17.87 -10.95
N ASN A 86 -6.02 16.54 -10.93
CA ASN A 86 -5.49 15.67 -9.87
C ASN A 86 -4.76 14.45 -10.44
N SER A 87 -3.79 14.67 -11.34
CA SER A 87 -3.17 13.60 -12.14
C SER A 87 -2.59 12.42 -11.35
N ASN A 88 -2.09 12.64 -10.12
CA ASN A 88 -1.49 11.57 -9.31
C ASN A 88 -2.49 10.79 -8.44
N ILE A 89 -3.76 11.21 -8.38
CA ILE A 89 -4.71 10.71 -7.39
C ILE A 89 -4.95 9.20 -7.51
N LEU A 90 -4.94 8.65 -8.72
CA LEU A 90 -5.12 7.22 -8.95
C LEU A 90 -4.00 6.41 -8.30
N LEU A 91 -2.75 6.82 -8.54
CA LEU A 91 -1.58 6.13 -8.01
C LEU A 91 -1.57 6.21 -6.48
N ASP A 92 -1.92 7.35 -5.92
CA ASP A 92 -1.90 7.55 -4.47
C ASP A 92 -3.02 6.79 -3.77
N LEU A 93 -4.24 6.82 -4.31
CA LEU A 93 -5.36 6.03 -3.77
C LEU A 93 -5.13 4.52 -3.96
N ALA A 94 -4.56 4.07 -5.08
CA ALA A 94 -4.26 2.66 -5.29
C ALA A 94 -3.19 2.13 -4.32
N LYS A 95 -2.18 2.94 -3.97
CA LYS A 95 -1.23 2.59 -2.89
C LYS A 95 -1.96 2.41 -1.56
N ILE A 96 -2.89 3.30 -1.24
CA ILE A 96 -3.62 3.32 0.03
C ILE A 96 -4.65 2.19 0.12
N TYR A 97 -5.26 1.79 -1.00
CA TYR A 97 -6.26 0.73 -1.10
C TYR A 97 -5.84 -0.57 -0.39
N PHE A 98 -4.56 -0.92 -0.45
CA PHE A 98 -4.02 -2.11 0.19
C PHE A 98 -3.93 -2.02 1.71
N TYR A 99 -3.97 -0.82 2.28
CA TYR A 99 -3.74 -0.56 3.71
C TYR A 99 -4.98 -0.09 4.46
N CYS A 100 -6.09 0.17 3.76
CA CYS A 100 -7.35 0.63 4.32
C CYS A 100 -8.44 -0.45 4.28
N ASP A 101 -9.53 -0.19 5.00
CA ASP A 101 -10.74 -1.01 4.96
C ASP A 101 -11.77 -0.40 4.02
N TYR A 102 -11.84 0.93 3.96
CA TYR A 102 -12.74 1.64 3.06
C TYR A 102 -12.18 3.02 2.65
N ILE A 103 -12.45 3.46 1.43
CA ILE A 103 -12.16 4.82 0.93
C ILE A 103 -13.48 5.43 0.47
N THR A 104 -13.81 6.61 1.00
CA THR A 104 -15.10 7.28 0.77
C THR A 104 -14.93 8.76 0.48
N LEU A 105 -15.97 9.38 -0.07
CA LEU A 105 -16.06 10.84 -0.24
C LEU A 105 -17.02 11.41 0.81
N GLU A 106 -16.55 12.33 1.65
CA GLU A 106 -17.37 13.02 2.64
C GLU A 106 -17.03 14.51 2.62
N ASN A 107 -18.03 15.39 2.53
CA ASN A 107 -17.82 16.85 2.51
C ASN A 107 -16.78 17.34 1.49
N ASN A 108 -16.79 16.75 0.28
CA ASN A 108 -15.82 17.03 -0.78
C ASN A 108 -14.36 16.71 -0.41
N GLN A 109 -14.16 15.78 0.54
CA GLN A 109 -12.86 15.28 0.96
C GLN A 109 -12.84 13.75 0.84
N ILE A 110 -11.71 13.22 0.37
CA ILE A 110 -11.50 11.78 0.32
C ILE A 110 -11.07 11.31 1.72
N ILE A 111 -11.90 10.49 2.34
CA ILE A 111 -11.68 9.93 3.68
C ILE A 111 -11.26 8.46 3.55
N ILE A 112 -10.17 8.11 4.22
CA ILE A 112 -9.65 6.75 4.28
C ILE A 112 -10.01 6.18 5.65
N LYS A 113 -10.90 5.18 5.67
CA LYS A 113 -11.31 4.46 6.87
C LYS A 113 -10.47 3.20 7.02
N LYS A 114 -10.02 3.00 8.25
CA LYS A 114 -9.33 1.80 8.68
C LYS A 114 -9.91 1.39 10.01
N ASP A 115 -10.58 0.26 10.04
CA ASP A 115 -11.05 -0.37 11.25
C ASP A 115 -9.83 -0.88 11.98
N ILE A 116 -9.52 -0.22 13.09
CA ILE A 116 -8.53 -0.73 14.02
C ILE A 116 -9.24 -1.80 14.85
N VAL A 117 -9.31 -3.01 14.29
CA VAL A 117 -9.82 -4.17 15.02
C VAL A 117 -8.77 -4.54 16.07
N ALA A 118 -9.00 -4.09 17.30
CA ALA A 118 -8.43 -4.71 18.47
C ALA A 118 -9.33 -5.91 18.80
N ASP A 119 -9.00 -7.12 18.34
CA ASP A 119 -9.77 -8.31 18.73
C ASP A 119 -8.98 -9.31 19.57
N GLU A 120 -9.59 -9.59 20.71
CA GLU A 120 -9.28 -10.57 21.73
C GLU A 120 -10.26 -11.74 21.56
N SER A 121 -10.09 -12.64 20.59
CA SER A 121 -10.63 -14.02 20.65
C SER A 121 -10.33 -14.85 19.40
N GLU A 122 -9.97 -16.11 19.64
CA GLU A 122 -9.40 -17.08 18.71
C GLU A 122 -10.46 -18.00 18.03
N SER A 123 -10.06 -18.63 16.91
CA SER A 123 -10.32 -20.05 16.51
C SER A 123 -10.26 -20.16 14.98
N ASP A 124 -9.94 -21.26 14.31
CA ASP A 124 -9.15 -22.47 14.59
C ASP A 124 -8.99 -23.13 13.21
N THR A 125 -7.81 -23.00 12.57
CA THR A 125 -7.15 -23.89 11.57
C THR A 125 -6.16 -23.10 10.70
N LEU A 126 -4.89 -23.52 10.73
CA LEU A 126 -3.83 -23.39 9.70
C LEU A 126 -3.49 -22.01 9.07
N ASN A 127 -2.26 -21.95 8.57
CA ASN A 127 -1.72 -20.91 7.69
C ASN A 127 -1.37 -19.59 8.40
N ILE A 128 -0.20 -19.55 9.04
CA ILE A 128 0.36 -18.30 9.58
C ILE A 128 0.44 -17.31 8.43
N ASN A 129 -0.43 -16.31 8.43
CA ASN A 129 -0.25 -15.13 7.61
C ASN A 129 0.98 -14.41 8.18
N VAL A 130 2.15 -14.73 7.62
CA VAL A 130 3.48 -14.30 8.11
C VAL A 130 3.53 -12.79 8.29
N ASN A 131 2.92 -12.03 7.37
CA ASN A 131 2.86 -10.57 7.47
C ASN A 131 2.00 -10.09 8.64
N LYS A 132 0.86 -10.76 8.91
CA LYS A 132 0.04 -10.49 10.09
C LYS A 132 0.78 -10.84 11.39
N ALA A 133 1.48 -11.98 11.42
CA ALA A 133 2.29 -12.39 12.57
C ALA A 133 3.40 -11.38 12.88
N ILE A 134 4.13 -10.93 11.86
CA ILE A 134 5.17 -9.88 12.00
C ILE A 134 4.56 -8.58 12.53
N GLN A 135 3.43 -8.14 11.97
CA GLN A 135 2.76 -6.90 12.41
C GLN A 135 2.25 -6.98 13.85
N MET A 136 1.63 -8.09 14.24
CA MET A 136 1.15 -8.31 15.60
C MET A 136 2.31 -8.32 16.60
N THR A 137 3.42 -8.97 16.28
CA THR A 137 4.59 -8.99 17.17
C THR A 137 5.21 -7.61 17.32
N LEU A 138 5.38 -6.85 16.22
CA LEU A 138 5.86 -5.47 16.28
C LEU A 138 4.96 -4.57 17.12
N GLN A 139 3.64 -4.74 17.04
CA GLN A 139 2.69 -4.01 17.90
C GLN A 139 2.80 -4.44 19.36
N LYS A 140 2.92 -5.74 19.65
CA LYS A 140 3.12 -6.25 21.01
C LYS A 140 4.42 -5.75 21.63
N ILE A 141 5.51 -5.67 20.87
CA ILE A 141 6.77 -5.05 21.30
C ILE A 141 6.52 -3.55 21.59
N LYS A 142 5.94 -2.82 20.64
CA LYS A 142 5.68 -1.38 20.78
C LYS A 142 4.81 -1.01 22.00
N TYR A 143 3.82 -1.84 22.31
CA TYR A 143 2.88 -1.60 23.40
C TYR A 143 3.18 -2.41 24.66
N ASN A 144 4.36 -3.02 24.75
CA ASN A 144 4.80 -3.74 25.94
C ASN A 144 3.94 -4.98 26.31
N LYS A 145 3.23 -5.55 25.34
CA LYS A 145 2.24 -6.65 25.52
C LYS A 145 2.73 -7.98 24.96
N ILE A 146 4.04 -8.21 24.92
CA ILE A 146 4.56 -9.48 24.41
C ILE A 146 4.49 -10.58 25.49
N ASP A 147 3.97 -11.75 25.09
CA ASP A 147 3.78 -12.92 25.93
C ASP A 147 4.58 -14.13 25.39
N ALA A 148 4.73 -15.18 26.19
CA ALA A 148 5.49 -16.38 25.82
C ALA A 148 4.94 -17.05 24.55
N THR A 149 3.62 -17.05 24.36
CA THR A 149 2.95 -17.61 23.17
C THR A 149 3.32 -16.85 21.89
N SER A 150 3.48 -15.52 21.98
CA SER A 150 3.88 -14.66 20.86
C SER A 150 5.34 -14.87 20.47
N ILE A 151 6.20 -15.11 21.45
CA ILE A 151 7.60 -15.47 21.23
C ILE A 151 7.69 -16.84 20.53
N SER A 152 6.93 -17.84 20.99
CA SER A 152 6.86 -19.16 20.36
C SER A 152 6.41 -19.08 18.90
N LYS A 153 5.32 -18.36 18.62
CA LYS A 153 4.82 -18.13 17.25
C LYS A 153 5.82 -17.37 16.37
N LEU A 154 6.63 -16.49 16.97
CA LEU A 154 7.70 -15.81 16.23
C LEU A 154 8.84 -16.79 15.91
N GLN A 155 9.23 -17.67 16.82
CA GLN A 155 10.27 -18.69 16.61
C GLN A 155 9.92 -19.64 15.45
N GLU A 156 8.64 -19.93 15.22
CA GLU A 156 8.17 -20.68 14.04
C GLU A 156 8.56 -20.00 12.70
N LEU A 157 8.79 -18.67 12.68
CA LEU A 157 9.32 -17.98 11.48
C LEU A 157 10.73 -18.42 11.09
N SER A 158 11.51 -18.97 12.03
CA SER A 158 12.86 -19.47 11.76
C SER A 158 12.87 -20.71 10.85
N GLU A 159 11.74 -21.43 10.77
CA GLU A 159 11.55 -22.58 9.88
C GLU A 159 11.50 -22.15 8.40
N TYR A 160 11.28 -20.86 8.13
CA TYR A 160 11.21 -20.29 6.78
C TYR A 160 12.51 -19.53 6.45
N PRO A 161 13.35 -20.02 5.52
CA PRO A 161 14.66 -19.43 5.23
C PRO A 161 14.62 -17.93 4.85
N LYS A 162 13.55 -17.50 4.16
CA LYS A 162 13.32 -16.11 3.76
C LYS A 162 13.14 -15.15 4.96
N TYR A 163 12.62 -15.65 6.08
CA TYR A 163 12.26 -14.85 7.25
C TYR A 163 13.23 -15.03 8.43
N LYS A 164 14.23 -15.90 8.30
CA LYS A 164 15.23 -16.17 9.35
C LYS A 164 15.90 -14.91 9.89
N LYS A 165 16.41 -14.05 9.00
CA LYS A 165 17.04 -12.77 9.39
C LYS A 165 16.07 -11.82 10.07
N LEU A 166 14.80 -11.84 9.68
CA LEU A 166 13.76 -11.01 10.29
C LEU A 166 13.39 -11.53 11.69
N ASN A 167 13.26 -12.85 11.86
CA ASN A 167 13.08 -13.50 13.15
C ASN A 167 14.22 -13.13 14.12
N GLU A 168 15.47 -13.21 13.68
CA GLU A 168 16.65 -12.84 14.49
C GLU A 168 16.57 -11.38 14.98
N ILE A 169 16.21 -10.45 14.10
CA ILE A 169 16.06 -9.02 14.44
C ILE A 169 14.91 -8.81 15.44
N LEU A 170 13.77 -9.47 15.22
CA LEU A 170 12.61 -9.35 16.10
C LEU A 170 12.87 -9.96 17.48
N MET A 171 13.59 -11.09 17.55
CA MET A 171 14.03 -11.67 18.82
C MET A 171 14.96 -10.74 19.59
N LYS A 172 15.92 -10.08 18.92
CA LYS A 172 16.78 -9.07 19.55
C LYS A 172 16.00 -7.87 20.08
N ALA A 173 15.00 -7.40 19.33
CA ALA A 173 14.14 -6.30 19.80
C ALA A 173 13.36 -6.67 21.08
N ILE A 174 12.90 -7.91 21.18
CA ILE A 174 12.22 -8.45 22.38
C ILE A 174 13.19 -8.55 23.55
N GLU A 175 14.42 -9.00 23.29
CA GLU A 175 15.47 -9.05 24.31
C GLU A 175 15.76 -7.67 24.89
N TYR A 176 15.97 -6.66 24.03
CA TYR A 176 16.20 -5.28 24.49
C TYR A 176 14.98 -4.72 25.23
N ASP A 177 13.77 -4.97 24.76
CA ASP A 177 12.54 -4.54 25.47
C ASP A 177 12.48 -5.10 26.90
N ASN A 178 12.83 -6.38 27.09
CA ASN A 178 12.88 -6.98 28.42
C ASN A 178 14.03 -6.43 29.27
N LYS A 179 15.20 -6.18 28.67
CA LYS A 179 16.31 -5.51 29.36
C LYS A 179 15.89 -4.10 29.83
N ILE A 180 15.15 -3.35 29.00
CA ILE A 180 14.64 -2.01 29.34
C ILE A 180 13.61 -2.08 30.48
N LYS A 181 12.65 -3.03 30.45
CA LYS A 181 11.66 -3.22 31.54
C LYS A 181 12.29 -3.54 32.89
N ALA A 182 13.46 -4.19 32.89
CA ALA A 182 14.16 -4.54 34.11
C ALA A 182 14.86 -3.34 34.76
N LEU A 183 14.96 -2.21 34.05
CA LEU A 183 15.45 -0.95 34.59
C LEU A 183 14.37 -0.32 35.46
N SER A 184 14.74 0.22 36.63
CA SER A 184 13.79 0.85 37.55
C SER A 184 13.21 2.14 36.98
N ASP A 185 11.92 2.41 37.24
CA ASP A 185 11.20 3.60 36.77
C ASP A 185 11.77 4.94 37.27
N ASP A 186 12.64 4.92 38.29
CA ASP A 186 13.34 6.09 38.79
C ASP A 186 14.50 6.45 37.84
N ALA A 187 14.23 7.31 36.86
CA ALA A 187 15.17 8.00 35.97
C ALA A 187 16.44 7.20 35.59
N CYS A 188 16.34 6.38 34.54
CA CYS A 188 17.48 5.66 33.96
C CYS A 188 18.58 6.63 33.45
N GLN A 189 19.63 6.83 34.25
CA GLN A 189 20.90 7.42 33.82
C GLN A 189 21.91 6.29 33.62
N MET A 190 22.43 6.14 32.41
CA MET A 190 23.50 5.20 32.08
C MET A 190 24.64 5.92 31.36
N SER A 191 25.87 5.56 31.68
CA SER A 191 27.08 6.00 30.98
C SER A 191 27.20 5.33 29.60
N LEU A 192 28.13 5.81 28.76
CA LEU A 192 28.35 5.26 27.43
C LEU A 192 28.84 3.82 27.46
N ASP A 193 29.72 3.48 28.42
CA ASP A 193 30.23 2.12 28.59
C ASP A 193 29.11 1.17 29.04
N GLU A 194 28.23 1.63 29.95
CA GLU A 194 27.05 0.87 30.39
C GLU A 194 26.00 0.71 29.27
N LEU A 195 25.87 1.69 28.36
CA LEU A 195 25.02 1.57 27.17
C LEU A 195 25.60 0.58 26.16
N GLU A 196 26.92 0.57 25.98
CA GLU A 196 27.59 -0.38 25.08
C GLU A 196 27.48 -1.81 25.60
N ASP A 197 27.67 -2.04 26.91
CA ASP A 197 27.42 -3.33 27.57
C ASP A 197 25.94 -3.74 27.51
N PHE A 198 25.01 -2.79 27.54
CA PHE A 198 23.57 -3.07 27.42
C PHE A 198 23.16 -3.53 26.01
N LEU A 199 23.79 -2.95 24.99
CA LEU A 199 23.49 -3.21 23.57
C LEU A 199 24.21 -4.44 23.01
N ASN A 200 25.30 -4.90 23.63
CA ASN A 200 26.05 -6.09 23.22
C ASN A 200 25.53 -7.39 23.86
#